data_AF-A0A7V5E8E7-F1
#
_entry.id   AF-A0A7V5E8E7-F1
#
_cell.length_a   1.000
_cell.length_b   1.000
_cell.length_c   1.000
_cell.angle_alpha   90.00
_cell.angle_beta   90.00
_cell.angle_gamma   90.00
#
_symmetry.space_group_name_H-M   'P 1'
#
loop_
_entity.id
_entity.type
_entity.pdbx_description
1 polymer ?
#
loop_
_entity_poly.entity_id
_entity_poly.type
_entity_poly.pdbx_seq_one_letter_code
_entity_poly.pdbx_strand_id
1 'polypeptide(L)' 'MDILYSVGKKVPKKDAPLKVTGHAIYIQDLKLPGMLWGKILYSKYPHARILKIDTSKA' A
#
# COMPACT_ATOMS: atom_id res chain seq x y z
N MET A 1 17.26 39.86 -2.96
CA MET A 1 17.47 38.60 -2.22
C MET A 1 16.08 38.12 -1.83
N ASP A 2 15.57 37.11 -2.51
CA ASP A 2 14.16 36.72 -2.35
C ASP A 2 13.94 36.02 -1.00
N ILE A 3 12.98 36.53 -0.24
CA ILE A 3 12.56 35.93 1.03
C ILE A 3 11.63 34.77 0.71
N LEU A 4 12.08 33.55 1.01
CA LEU A 4 11.26 32.35 0.84
C LEU A 4 10.43 32.09 2.10
N TYR A 5 9.11 32.00 1.92
CA TYR A 5 8.17 31.84 3.02
C TYR A 5 8.19 30.45 3.66
N SER A 6 8.51 29.40 2.89
CA SER A 6 8.37 27.99 3.33
C SER A 6 9.65 27.16 3.18
N VAL A 7 10.53 27.51 2.24
CA VAL A 7 11.77 26.77 1.98
C VAL A 7 12.79 27.09 3.07
N GLY A 8 13.47 26.06 3.60
CA GLY A 8 14.49 26.19 4.64
C GLY A 8 13.96 26.33 6.07
N LYS A 9 12.63 26.31 6.28
CA LYS A 9 12.01 26.43 7.60
C LYS A 9 11.57 25.07 8.15
N LYS A 10 11.65 24.91 9.47
CA LYS A 10 11.13 23.73 10.19
C LYS A 10 9.60 23.78 10.27
N VAL A 11 8.92 23.41 9.19
CA VAL A 11 7.46 23.38 9.10
C VAL A 11 6.94 22.02 9.59
N PRO A 12 5.94 21.97 10.49
CA PRO A 12 5.29 20.72 10.86
C PRO A 12 4.70 19.99 9.65
N LYS A 13 4.85 18.66 9.64
CA LYS A 13 4.35 17.82 8.57
C LYS A 13 2.82 17.70 8.65
N LYS A 14 2.12 18.19 7.62
CA LYS A 14 0.64 18.31 7.60
C LYS A 14 -0.09 16.98 7.80
N ASP A 15 0.42 15.90 7.22
CA ASP A 15 -0.16 14.56 7.31
C ASP A 15 0.28 13.78 8.57
N ALA A 16 1.20 14.31 9.37
CA ALA A 16 1.73 13.61 10.54
C ALA A 16 0.64 13.28 11.57
N PRO A 17 -0.27 14.20 11.96
CA PRO A 17 -1.33 13.88 12.93
C PRO A 17 -2.19 12.70 12.50
N LEU A 18 -2.60 12.64 11.23
CA LEU A 18 -3.42 11.53 10.72
C LEU A 18 -2.67 10.19 10.79
N LYS A 19 -1.38 10.18 10.46
CA LYS A 19 -0.55 8.97 10.49
C LYS A 19 -0.29 8.46 11.91
N VAL A 20 0.01 9.35 12.84
CA VAL A 20 0.33 8.95 14.23
C VAL A 20 -0.90 8.58 15.06
N THR A 21 -2.09 9.02 14.64
CA THR A 21 -3.35 8.73 15.32
C THR A 21 -4.13 7.57 14.69
N GLY A 22 -3.64 6.97 13.60
CA GLY A 22 -4.34 5.90 12.89
C GLY A 22 -5.54 6.35 12.05
N HIS A 23 -5.70 7.64 11.79
CA HIS A 23 -6.77 8.19 10.96
C HIS A 23 -6.40 8.28 9.47
N ALA A 24 -5.13 8.05 9.13
CA ALA A 24 -4.72 7.95 7.74
C ALA A 24 -5.30 6.68 7.11
N ILE A 25 -6.05 6.83 6.01
CA ILE A 25 -6.65 5.72 5.27
C ILE A 25 -5.65 5.22 4.24
N TYR A 26 -5.34 3.93 4.30
CA TYR A 26 -4.53 3.20 3.33
C TYR A 26 -5.41 2.24 2.52
N ILE A 27 -4.84 1.68 1.45
CA ILE A 27 -5.56 0.78 0.53
C ILE A 27 -6.23 -0.41 1.23
N GLN A 28 -5.67 -0.88 2.35
CA GLN A 28 -6.20 -2.02 3.10
C GLN A 28 -7.31 -1.65 4.09
N ASP A 29 -7.49 -0.36 4.36
CA ASP A 29 -8.55 0.14 5.25
C ASP A 29 -9.87 0.32 4.50
N LEU A 30 -9.83 0.33 3.16
CA LEU A 30 -11.00 0.48 2.31
C LEU A 30 -11.94 -0.72 2.45
N LYS A 31 -13.24 -0.45 2.54
CA LYS A 31 -14.32 -1.45 2.52
C LYS A 31 -15.42 -0.96 1.59
N LEU A 32 -15.71 -1.75 0.55
CA LEU A 32 -16.72 -1.42 -0.45
C LEU A 32 -17.80 -2.52 -0.48
N PRO A 33 -19.07 -2.18 -0.78
CA PRO A 33 -20.10 -3.18 -1.00
C PRO A 33 -19.69 -4.16 -2.12
N GLY A 34 -19.76 -5.46 -1.83
CA GLY A 34 -19.36 -6.51 -2.79
C GLY A 34 -17.86 -6.73 -2.94
N MET A 35 -17.01 -6.13 -2.09
CA MET A 35 -15.55 -6.31 -2.15
C MET A 35 -15.15 -7.77 -1.91
N LEU A 36 -14.46 -8.36 -2.88
CA LEU A 36 -13.86 -9.70 -2.79
C LEU A 36 -12.41 -9.62 -2.28
N TRP A 37 -11.89 -10.76 -1.84
CA TRP A 37 -10.53 -10.91 -1.37
C TRP A 37 -9.76 -11.92 -2.23
N GLY A 38 -8.55 -11.56 -2.62
CA GLY A 38 -7.63 -12.44 -3.33
C GLY A 38 -6.38 -12.72 -2.50
N LYS A 39 -5.78 -13.90 -2.72
CA LYS A 39 -4.47 -14.25 -2.15
C LYS A 39 -3.56 -14.77 -3.24
N ILE A 40 -2.29 -14.36 -3.17
CA ILE A 40 -1.28 -14.77 -4.14
C ILE A 40 -0.72 -16.14 -3.74
N LEU A 41 -0.70 -17.08 -4.70
CA LEU A 41 0.08 -18.31 -4.63
C LEU A 41 1.48 -18.04 -5.19
N TYR A 42 2.49 -18.06 -4.33
CA TYR A 42 3.87 -17.79 -4.73
C TYR A 42 4.57 -19.04 -5.24
N SER A 43 5.59 -18.84 -6.09
CA SER A 43 6.49 -19.90 -6.50
C SER A 43 7.24 -20.46 -5.28
N LYS A 44 7.39 -21.79 -5.23
CA LYS A 44 8.27 -22.45 -4.25
C LYS A 44 9.73 -22.46 -4.70
N TYR A 45 10.01 -22.10 -5.95
CA TYR A 45 11.33 -22.21 -6.57
C TYR A 45 11.81 -20.83 -7.05
N PRO A 46 13.07 -20.45 -6.74
CA PRO A 46 13.65 -19.19 -7.22
C PRO A 46 13.79 -19.11 -8.75
N HIS A 47 14.02 -20.26 -9.41
CA HIS A 47 14.08 -20.37 -10.86
C HIS A 47 13.49 -21.71 -11.29
N ALA A 48 12.39 -21.65 -12.02
CA ALA A 48 11.73 -22.83 -12.59
C ALA A 48 10.89 -22.42 -13.80
N ARG A 49 10.72 -23.35 -14.74
CA ARG A 49 9.73 -23.19 -15.82
C ARG A 49 8.39 -23.71 -15.32
N ILE A 50 7.35 -22.89 -15.38
CA ILE A 50 5.98 -23.31 -15.07
C ILE A 50 5.47 -24.13 -16.24
N LEU A 51 5.23 -25.42 -16.03
CA LEU A 51 4.69 -26.32 -17.06
C LEU A 51 3.16 -26.37 -17.05
N LYS A 52 2.56 -26.35 -15.85
CA LYS A 52 1.12 -26.42 -15.64
C LYS A 52 0.76 -25.80 -14.28
N ILE A 53 -0.42 -25.17 -14.21
CA ILE A 53 -1.09 -24.81 -12.96
C ILE A 53 -2.47 -25.48 -13.01
N ASP A 54 -2.79 -26.30 -12.01
CA ASP A 54 -4.11 -26.92 -11.88
C ASP A 54 -4.91 -26.17 -10.81
N THR A 55 -5.98 -25.49 -11.23
CA THR A 55 -6.85 -24.68 -10.38
C THR A 55 -8.23 -25.29 -10.21
N SER A 56 -8.42 -26.58 -10.52
CA SER A 56 -9.74 -27.24 -10.48
C SER A 56 -10.40 -27.28 -9.11
N LYS A 57 -9.62 -27.12 -8.04
CA LYS A 57 -10.07 -27.11 -6.63
C LYS A 57 -9.90 -25.76 -5.95
N ALA A 58 -9.56 -24.71 -6.71
CA ALA A 58 -9.45 -23.36 -6.19
C ALA A 58 -10.81 -22.80 -5.75
#